data_AF-A0A059WTW7-F1
#
_entry.id   AF-A0A059WTW7-F1
#
_cell.length_a   1.000
_cell.length_b   1.000
_cell.length_c   1.000
_cell.angle_alpha   90.00
_cell.angle_beta   90.00
_cell.angle_gamma   90.00
#
_symmetry.space_group_name_H-M   'P 1'
#
loop_
_entity.id
_entity.type
_entity.pdbx_description
1 polymer ?
#
loop_
_entity_poly.entity_id
_entity_poly.type
_entity_poly.pdbx_seq_one_letter_code
_entity_poly.pdbx_strand_id
1 'polypeptide(L)'
;AQAADPEHWLRKVILFLSGQTISLFGSMLVQYAVLWYVTITYQSGVVMMLTALFGFLPQAIVSIFGGVWADRHNRKLLIIGADAAIALSTLALAFIMMGGYDAVWLIFLTMAIRSAGAGIQMPAVSALIPQLTPTRNLMRVNGINGSIQSAMALLAPAAAGAIYAFSSATTSGAASLIPIFFIDVVTAAIGIGLLALIPVGAVRRASDVPTGYFADLVDGVRYVVHHAFVRWLLIVFAIIFILTVAPSNLTPLMLVRSFDAGEQQNVVYLAVLEIAFSIGMVLGGIVVAS
;
A
#
# COMPACT_ATOMS: atom_id res chain seq x y z
N ALA A 1 28.71 9.93 21.77
CA ALA A 1 28.74 11.07 20.83
C ALA A 1 27.38 11.13 20.14
N GLN A 2 26.60 12.20 20.33
CA GLN A 2 25.39 12.42 19.55
C GLN A 2 25.83 12.58 18.09
N ALA A 3 25.34 11.73 17.19
CA ALA A 3 25.57 11.88 15.76
C ALA A 3 25.13 13.29 15.37
N ALA A 4 26.01 14.05 14.71
CA ALA A 4 25.68 15.39 14.23
C ALA A 4 24.40 15.33 13.39
N ASP A 5 23.52 16.30 13.57
CA ASP A 5 22.25 16.35 12.85
C ASP A 5 22.51 16.31 11.33
N PRO A 6 21.73 15.52 10.56
CA PRO A 6 21.87 15.51 9.12
C PRO A 6 21.64 16.92 8.57
N GLU A 7 22.55 17.40 7.74
CA GLU A 7 22.47 18.73 7.15
C GLU A 7 21.15 18.87 6.35
N HIS A 8 20.40 19.95 6.60
CA HIS A 8 19.07 20.21 6.04
C HIS A 8 18.04 19.06 6.22
N TRP A 9 18.12 18.28 7.31
CA TRP A 9 17.24 17.13 7.55
C TRP A 9 15.74 17.45 7.41
N LEU A 10 15.30 18.62 7.89
CA LEU A 10 13.89 19.01 7.82
C LEU A 10 13.40 19.11 6.37
N ARG A 11 14.18 19.74 5.48
CA ARG A 11 13.85 19.84 4.06
C ARG A 11 13.82 18.47 3.40
N LYS A 12 14.75 17.58 3.75
CA LYS A 12 14.81 16.20 3.23
C LYS A 12 13.59 15.38 3.67
N VAL A 13 13.21 15.47 4.94
CA VAL A 13 12.02 14.79 5.48
C VAL A 13 10.75 15.33 4.85
N ILE A 14 10.60 16.65 4.70
CA ILE A 14 9.43 17.25 4.04
C ILE A 14 9.33 16.76 2.60
N LEU A 15 10.41 16.86 1.81
CA LEU A 15 10.42 16.39 0.42
C LEU A 15 10.11 14.89 0.33
N PHE A 16 10.66 14.08 1.24
CA PHE A 16 10.44 12.65 1.29
C PHE A 16 8.97 12.32 1.59
N LEU A 17 8.43 12.87 2.69
CA LEU A 17 7.06 12.61 3.09
C LEU A 17 6.06 13.14 2.06
N SER A 18 6.31 14.31 1.45
CA SER A 18 5.46 14.83 0.38
C SER A 18 5.46 13.91 -0.85
N GLY A 19 6.64 13.47 -1.30
CA GLY A 19 6.74 12.53 -2.43
C GLY A 19 6.08 11.19 -2.14
N GLN A 20 6.30 10.64 -0.94
CA GLN A 20 5.69 9.39 -0.51
C GLN A 20 4.16 9.52 -0.40
N THR A 21 3.66 10.64 0.13
CA THR A 21 2.22 10.90 0.25
C THR A 21 1.56 10.98 -1.12
N ILE A 22 2.17 11.70 -2.07
CA ILE A 22 1.62 11.85 -3.42
C ILE A 22 1.57 10.49 -4.12
N SER A 23 2.68 9.73 -4.11
CA SER A 23 2.76 8.39 -4.71
C SER A 23 1.75 7.42 -4.07
N LEU A 24 1.68 7.42 -2.74
CA LEU A 24 0.76 6.55 -2.00
C LEU A 24 -0.70 6.89 -2.27
N PHE A 25 -1.04 8.17 -2.41
CA PHE A 25 -2.38 8.61 -2.77
C PHE A 25 -2.83 7.98 -4.09
N GLY A 26 -2.03 8.10 -5.16
CA GLY A 26 -2.32 7.45 -6.44
C GLY A 26 -2.49 5.94 -6.29
N SER A 27 -1.63 5.33 -5.48
CA SER A 27 -1.69 3.88 -5.27
C SER A 27 -2.97 3.43 -4.56
N MET A 28 -3.45 4.19 -3.59
CA MET A 28 -4.73 3.93 -2.92
C MET A 28 -5.91 4.15 -3.86
N LEU A 29 -5.87 5.15 -4.75
CA LEU A 29 -6.93 5.35 -5.74
C LEU A 29 -7.11 4.10 -6.62
N VAL A 30 -5.99 3.53 -7.12
CA VAL A 30 -6.01 2.30 -7.92
C VAL A 30 -6.56 1.13 -7.11
N GLN A 31 -6.14 0.99 -5.86
CA GLN A 31 -6.58 -0.10 -4.99
C GLN A 31 -8.11 -0.08 -4.79
N TYR A 32 -8.69 1.07 -4.44
CA TYR A 32 -10.13 1.22 -4.28
C TYR A 32 -10.89 1.04 -5.59
N ALA A 33 -10.44 1.69 -6.66
CA ALA A 33 -11.10 1.64 -7.96
C ALA A 33 -11.16 0.22 -8.53
N VAL A 34 -10.05 -0.52 -8.45
CA VAL A 34 -10.00 -1.92 -8.91
C VAL A 34 -10.91 -2.81 -8.07
N LEU A 35 -10.90 -2.64 -6.74
CA LEU A 35 -11.76 -3.40 -5.85
C LEU A 35 -13.24 -3.18 -6.20
N TRP A 36 -13.65 -1.93 -6.39
CA TRP A 36 -15.03 -1.61 -6.72
C TRP A 36 -15.43 -2.06 -8.12
N TYR A 37 -14.58 -1.84 -9.12
CA TYR A 37 -14.82 -2.32 -10.49
C TYR A 37 -15.06 -3.82 -10.51
N VAL A 38 -14.18 -4.60 -9.86
CA VAL A 38 -14.31 -6.06 -9.81
C VAL A 38 -15.56 -6.49 -9.05
N THR A 39 -15.88 -5.81 -7.95
CA THR A 39 -17.06 -6.11 -7.12
C THR A 39 -18.36 -5.83 -7.88
N ILE A 40 -18.44 -4.70 -8.57
CA ILE A 40 -19.63 -4.27 -9.33
C ILE A 40 -19.80 -5.10 -10.60
N THR A 41 -18.71 -5.38 -11.33
CA THR A 41 -18.77 -6.02 -12.65
C THR A 41 -19.00 -7.52 -12.55
N TYR A 42 -18.26 -8.22 -11.68
CA TYR A 42 -18.31 -9.69 -11.63
C TYR A 42 -19.26 -10.22 -10.56
N GLN A 43 -19.54 -9.41 -9.53
CA GLN A 43 -20.34 -9.79 -8.36
C GLN A 43 -20.03 -11.22 -7.87
N SER A 44 -18.76 -11.64 -7.88
CA SER A 44 -18.35 -13.01 -7.62
C SER A 44 -17.30 -13.08 -6.52
N GLY A 45 -17.59 -13.88 -5.48
CA GLY A 45 -16.67 -14.09 -4.37
C GLY A 45 -15.34 -14.70 -4.78
N VAL A 46 -15.31 -15.54 -5.83
CA VAL A 46 -14.06 -16.14 -6.35
C VAL A 46 -13.16 -15.07 -6.97
N VAL A 47 -13.74 -14.15 -7.75
CA VAL A 47 -12.98 -13.07 -8.39
C VAL A 47 -12.41 -12.13 -7.32
N MET A 48 -13.18 -11.82 -6.28
CA MET A 48 -12.70 -11.03 -5.15
C MET A 48 -11.60 -11.73 -4.34
N MET A 49 -11.74 -13.05 -4.12
CA MET A 49 -10.70 -13.85 -3.49
C MET A 49 -9.40 -13.79 -4.30
N LEU A 50 -9.48 -13.93 -5.63
CA LEU A 50 -8.31 -13.82 -6.51
C LEU A 50 -7.70 -12.42 -6.48
N THR A 51 -8.51 -11.35 -6.54
CA THR A 51 -8.03 -9.97 -6.40
C THR A 51 -7.28 -9.78 -5.09
N ALA A 52 -7.83 -10.25 -3.97
CA ALA A 52 -7.18 -10.17 -2.66
C ALA A 52 -5.89 -11.02 -2.62
N LEU A 53 -5.92 -12.23 -3.19
CA LEU A 53 -4.75 -13.12 -3.26
C LEU A 53 -3.59 -12.44 -3.99
N PHE A 54 -3.83 -11.91 -5.19
CA PHE A 54 -2.79 -11.21 -5.96
C PHE A 54 -2.45 -9.84 -5.36
N GLY A 55 -3.36 -9.20 -4.63
CA GLY A 55 -3.13 -7.93 -3.94
C GLY A 55 -2.28 -8.04 -2.67
N PHE A 56 -2.29 -9.18 -1.97
CA PHE A 56 -1.60 -9.32 -0.67
C PHE A 56 -0.54 -10.42 -0.62
N LEU A 57 -0.72 -11.55 -1.31
CA LEU A 57 0.21 -12.68 -1.20
C LEU A 57 1.62 -12.34 -1.73
N PRO A 58 1.78 -11.70 -2.90
CA PRO A 58 3.11 -11.32 -3.39
C PRO A 58 3.83 -10.37 -2.43
N GLN A 59 3.11 -9.39 -1.86
CA GLN A 59 3.64 -8.49 -0.84
C GLN A 59 4.16 -9.27 0.38
N ALA A 60 3.36 -10.19 0.90
CA ALA A 60 3.75 -11.01 2.05
C ALA A 60 5.04 -11.78 1.77
N ILE A 61 5.14 -12.45 0.61
CA ILE A 61 6.32 -13.22 0.22
C ILE A 61 7.54 -12.31 0.05
N VAL A 62 7.39 -11.19 -0.68
CA VAL A 62 8.51 -10.29 -0.99
C VAL A 62 8.95 -9.52 0.25
N SER A 63 8.04 -9.14 1.14
CA SER A 63 8.36 -8.40 2.37
C SER A 63 9.31 -9.13 3.32
N ILE A 64 9.30 -10.46 3.32
CA ILE A 64 10.27 -11.29 4.06
C ILE A 64 11.71 -10.94 3.64
N PHE A 65 11.92 -10.68 2.34
CA PHE A 65 13.21 -10.29 1.78
C PHE A 65 13.42 -8.78 1.75
N GLY A 66 12.32 -8.00 1.68
CA GLY A 66 12.35 -6.54 1.55
C GLY A 66 13.09 -5.84 2.68
N GLY A 67 12.98 -6.33 3.92
CA GLY A 67 13.76 -5.82 5.07
C GLY A 67 15.27 -6.00 4.88
N VAL A 68 15.69 -7.20 4.47
CA VAL A 68 17.10 -7.51 4.20
C VAL A 68 17.66 -6.64 3.07
N TRP A 69 16.87 -6.44 2.02
CA TRP A 69 17.27 -5.56 0.93
C TRP A 69 17.39 -4.12 1.40
N ALA A 70 16.46 -3.62 2.22
CA ALA A 70 16.48 -2.27 2.80
C ALA A 70 17.71 -2.02 3.70
N ASP A 71 18.27 -3.06 4.30
CA ASP A 71 19.48 -2.94 5.12
C ASP A 71 20.77 -3.01 4.30
N ARG A 72 20.78 -3.74 3.19
CA ARG A 72 21.99 -3.99 2.37
C ARG A 72 22.16 -3.06 1.19
N HIS A 73 21.05 -2.63 0.58
CA HIS A 73 21.05 -1.83 -0.63
C HIS A 73 20.69 -0.39 -0.33
N ASN A 74 20.89 0.48 -1.32
CA ASN A 74 20.46 1.85 -1.19
C ASN A 74 18.92 1.91 -1.15
N ARG A 75 18.37 2.22 0.02
CA ARG A 75 16.93 2.34 0.29
C ARG A 75 16.23 3.25 -0.72
N LYS A 76 16.89 4.35 -1.12
CA LYS A 76 16.39 5.27 -2.15
C LYS A 76 16.16 4.54 -3.48
N LEU A 77 17.13 3.72 -3.92
CA LEU A 77 17.03 2.99 -5.18
C LEU A 77 15.99 1.87 -5.11
N LEU A 78 15.83 1.23 -3.95
CA LEU A 78 14.78 0.23 -3.76
C LEU A 78 13.38 0.84 -3.87
N ILE A 79 13.15 1.99 -3.24
CA ILE A 79 11.86 2.70 -3.31
C ILE A 79 11.60 3.16 -4.75
N ILE A 80 12.57 3.83 -5.39
CA ILE A 80 12.42 4.29 -6.78
C ILE A 80 12.18 3.11 -7.73
N GLY A 81 12.91 2.00 -7.58
CA GLY A 81 12.76 0.82 -8.42
C GLY A 81 11.40 0.15 -8.26
N ALA A 82 10.91 0.04 -7.02
CA ALA A 82 9.58 -0.49 -6.74
C ALA A 82 8.48 0.42 -7.32
N ASP A 83 8.52 1.73 -7.04
CA ASP A 83 7.54 2.69 -7.55
C ASP A 83 7.55 2.76 -9.08
N ALA A 84 8.72 2.68 -9.70
CA ALA A 84 8.83 2.67 -11.16
C ALA A 84 8.25 1.38 -11.77
N ALA A 85 8.53 0.21 -11.18
CA ALA A 85 7.96 -1.05 -11.64
C ALA A 85 6.43 -1.06 -11.52
N ILE A 86 5.92 -0.52 -10.41
CA ILE A 86 4.50 -0.31 -10.16
C ILE A 86 3.90 0.58 -11.23
N ALA A 87 4.43 1.80 -11.41
CA ALA A 87 3.91 2.78 -12.36
C ALA A 87 3.96 2.25 -13.80
N LEU A 88 5.06 1.60 -14.21
CA LEU A 88 5.18 1.01 -15.53
C LEU A 88 4.16 -0.11 -15.77
N SER A 89 3.90 -0.95 -14.76
CA SER A 89 2.90 -2.01 -14.86
C SER A 89 1.47 -1.43 -14.98
N THR A 90 1.14 -0.41 -14.18
CA THR A 90 -0.12 0.32 -14.28
C THR A 90 -0.28 0.99 -15.65
N LEU A 91 0.78 1.62 -16.16
CA LEU A 91 0.78 2.30 -17.45
C LEU A 91 0.58 1.31 -18.60
N ALA A 92 1.27 0.16 -18.55
CA ALA A 92 1.11 -0.91 -19.52
C ALA A 92 -0.34 -1.42 -19.52
N LEU A 93 -0.92 -1.66 -18.34
CA LEU A 93 -2.33 -2.04 -18.19
C LEU A 93 -3.26 -1.01 -18.83
N ALA A 94 -3.05 0.28 -18.54
CA ALA A 94 -3.86 1.36 -19.11
C ALA A 94 -3.84 1.35 -20.64
N PHE A 95 -2.65 1.23 -21.26
CA PHE A 95 -2.54 1.18 -22.72
C PHE A 95 -3.18 -0.06 -23.33
N ILE A 96 -3.04 -1.23 -22.69
CA ILE A 96 -3.67 -2.47 -23.16
C ILE A 96 -5.21 -2.34 -23.15
N MET A 97 -5.76 -1.73 -22.08
CA MET A 97 -7.20 -1.51 -21.95
C MET A 97 -7.71 -0.42 -22.90
N MET A 98 -6.91 0.61 -23.19
CA MET A 98 -7.22 1.57 -24.27
C MET A 98 -7.29 0.91 -25.65
N GLY A 99 -6.52 -0.16 -25.86
CA GLY A 99 -6.58 -1.00 -27.05
C GLY A 99 -7.82 -1.91 -27.12
N GLY A 100 -8.71 -1.86 -26.12
CA GLY A 100 -9.94 -2.65 -26.05
C GLY A 100 -9.77 -4.06 -25.49
N TYR A 101 -8.59 -4.42 -24.97
CA TYR A 101 -8.37 -5.71 -24.33
C TYR A 101 -8.44 -5.57 -22.80
N ASP A 102 -9.56 -5.98 -22.22
CA ASP A 102 -9.96 -5.70 -20.83
C ASP A 102 -10.06 -6.97 -19.95
N ALA A 103 -9.23 -7.97 -20.24
CA ALA A 103 -9.28 -9.24 -19.53
C ALA A 103 -8.88 -9.11 -18.04
N VAL A 104 -9.71 -9.64 -17.14
CA VAL A 104 -9.52 -9.55 -15.67
C VAL A 104 -8.16 -10.09 -15.18
N TRP A 105 -7.58 -11.04 -15.88
CA TRP A 105 -6.27 -11.60 -15.50
C TRP A 105 -5.14 -10.55 -15.59
N LEU A 106 -5.29 -9.52 -16.44
CA LEU A 106 -4.36 -8.40 -16.51
C LEU A 106 -4.43 -7.53 -15.25
N ILE A 107 -5.63 -7.36 -14.69
CA ILE A 107 -5.82 -6.69 -13.41
C ILE A 107 -5.14 -7.50 -12.31
N PHE A 108 -5.32 -8.83 -12.28
CA PHE A 108 -4.65 -9.70 -11.31
C PHE A 108 -3.12 -9.64 -11.42
N LEU A 109 -2.58 -9.70 -12.65
CA LEU A 109 -1.15 -9.60 -12.89
C LEU A 109 -0.60 -8.25 -12.41
N THR A 110 -1.30 -7.16 -12.71
CA THR A 110 -0.91 -5.81 -12.28
C THR A 110 -0.99 -5.69 -10.76
N MET A 111 -2.04 -6.19 -10.11
CA MET A 111 -2.14 -6.26 -8.65
C MET A 111 -0.99 -7.07 -8.05
N ALA A 112 -0.57 -8.17 -8.69
CA ALA A 112 0.54 -8.98 -8.22
C ALA A 112 1.88 -8.22 -8.25
N ILE A 113 2.15 -7.51 -9.34
CA ILE A 113 3.34 -6.67 -9.49
C ILE A 113 3.31 -5.54 -8.45
N ARG A 114 2.15 -4.90 -8.25
CA ARG A 114 1.95 -3.86 -7.24
C ARG A 114 2.21 -4.35 -5.84
N SER A 115 1.63 -5.49 -5.50
CA SER A 115 1.81 -6.18 -4.22
C SER A 115 3.27 -6.51 -3.96
N ALA A 116 3.97 -7.10 -4.96
CA ALA A 116 5.39 -7.39 -4.86
C ALA A 116 6.25 -6.13 -4.64
N GLY A 117 5.98 -5.05 -5.39
CA GLY A 117 6.66 -3.76 -5.23
C GLY A 117 6.46 -3.16 -3.84
N ALA A 118 5.22 -3.18 -3.33
CA ALA A 118 4.91 -2.73 -1.97
C ALA A 118 5.67 -3.52 -0.89
N GLY A 119 5.92 -4.82 -1.13
CA GLY A 119 6.73 -5.68 -0.25
C GLY A 119 8.19 -5.21 -0.13
N ILE A 120 8.72 -4.51 -1.13
CA ILE A 120 10.05 -3.90 -1.09
C ILE A 120 9.97 -2.47 -0.52
N GLN A 121 8.99 -1.71 -0.98
CA GLN A 121 8.85 -0.30 -0.67
C GLN A 121 8.61 -0.06 0.83
N MET A 122 7.67 -0.77 1.45
CA MET A 122 7.31 -0.56 2.86
C MET A 122 8.52 -0.66 3.81
N PRO A 123 9.30 -1.76 3.83
CA PRO A 123 10.48 -1.85 4.69
C PRO A 123 11.54 -0.81 4.34
N ALA A 124 11.74 -0.49 3.05
CA ALA A 124 12.70 0.53 2.63
C ALA A 124 12.31 1.94 3.12
N VAL A 125 11.02 2.29 3.06
CA VAL A 125 10.47 3.55 3.58
C VAL A 125 10.64 3.63 5.09
N SER A 126 10.24 2.57 5.82
CA SER A 126 10.39 2.50 7.28
C SER A 126 11.85 2.61 7.74
N ALA A 127 12.80 2.10 6.95
CA ALA A 127 14.23 2.21 7.22
C ALA A 127 14.83 3.57 6.79
N LEU A 128 14.22 4.27 5.82
CA LEU A 128 14.70 5.55 5.31
C LEU A 128 14.28 6.73 6.21
N ILE A 129 13.10 6.69 6.82
CA ILE A 129 12.64 7.70 7.79
C ILE A 129 13.67 7.96 8.90
N PRO A 130 14.18 6.94 9.62
CA PRO A 130 15.16 7.14 10.67
C PRO A 130 16.54 7.54 10.15
N GLN A 131 16.84 7.31 8.88
CA GLN A 131 18.09 7.77 8.26
C GLN A 131 18.05 9.27 7.94
N LEU A 132 16.87 9.81 7.60
CA LEU A 132 16.70 11.23 7.24
C LEU A 132 16.41 12.12 8.46
N THR A 133 16.06 11.54 9.59
CA THR A 133 15.52 12.27 10.76
C THR A 133 16.43 12.11 11.98
N PRO A 134 16.78 13.22 12.68
CA PRO A 134 17.48 13.14 13.97
C PRO A 134 16.71 12.30 14.99
N THR A 135 17.43 11.53 15.82
CA THR A 135 16.81 10.62 16.81
C THR A 135 15.79 11.31 17.71
N ARG A 136 16.07 12.54 18.16
CA ARG A 136 15.16 13.33 19.01
C ARG A 136 13.83 13.70 18.33
N ASN A 137 13.80 13.72 17.00
CA ASN A 137 12.63 14.12 16.20
C ASN A 137 11.91 12.93 15.57
N LEU A 138 12.42 11.69 15.73
CA LEU A 138 11.84 10.50 15.12
C LEU A 138 10.38 10.29 15.50
N MET A 139 10.05 10.44 16.78
CA MET A 139 8.68 10.27 17.26
C MET A 139 7.73 11.29 16.62
N ARG A 140 8.18 12.55 16.49
CA ARG A 140 7.41 13.61 15.84
C ARG A 140 7.19 13.33 14.34
N VAL A 141 8.23 12.89 13.64
CA VAL A 141 8.14 12.56 12.20
C VAL A 141 7.25 11.34 11.96
N ASN A 142 7.38 10.30 12.80
CA ASN A 142 6.47 9.15 12.74
C ASN A 142 5.03 9.53 13.07
N GLY A 143 4.80 10.45 14.02
CA GLY A 143 3.49 11.00 14.30
C GLY A 143 2.87 11.70 13.09
N ILE A 144 3.65 12.56 12.41
CA ILE A 144 3.21 13.22 11.16
C ILE A 144 2.91 12.18 10.08
N ASN A 145 3.78 11.20 9.87
CA ASN A 145 3.55 10.13 8.89
C ASN A 145 2.27 9.34 9.21
N GLY A 146 2.01 9.04 10.49
CA GLY A 146 0.76 8.42 10.93
C GLY A 146 -0.46 9.30 10.64
N SER A 147 -0.40 10.60 10.91
CA SER A 147 -1.49 11.53 10.59
C SER A 147 -1.77 11.61 9.09
N ILE A 148 -0.73 11.59 8.25
CA ILE A 148 -0.88 11.54 6.79
C ILE A 148 -1.60 10.25 6.39
N GLN A 149 -1.19 9.10 6.94
CA GLN A 149 -1.86 7.81 6.67
C GLN A 149 -3.34 7.84 7.07
N SER A 150 -3.67 8.37 8.23
CA SER A 150 -5.08 8.53 8.66
C SER A 150 -5.86 9.46 7.74
N ALA A 151 -5.27 10.57 7.30
CA ALA A 151 -5.90 11.47 6.35
C ALA A 151 -6.13 10.79 4.99
N MET A 152 -5.17 10.01 4.51
CA MET A 152 -5.29 9.26 3.25
C MET A 152 -6.38 8.19 3.33
N ALA A 153 -6.51 7.49 4.47
CA ALA A 153 -7.60 6.52 4.67
C ALA A 153 -9.00 7.14 4.49
N LEU A 154 -9.16 8.43 4.81
CA LEU A 154 -10.42 9.16 4.60
C LEU A 154 -10.54 9.72 3.18
N LEU A 155 -9.48 10.38 2.69
CA LEU A 155 -9.51 11.17 1.46
C LEU A 155 -9.38 10.31 0.20
N ALA A 156 -8.61 9.23 0.25
CA ALA A 156 -8.39 8.35 -0.90
C ALA A 156 -9.66 7.65 -1.40
N PRO A 157 -10.49 6.99 -0.55
CA PRO A 157 -11.73 6.38 -1.05
C PRO A 157 -12.71 7.44 -1.55
N ALA A 158 -12.82 8.61 -0.91
CA ALA A 158 -13.68 9.69 -1.40
C ALA A 158 -13.26 10.18 -2.80
N ALA A 159 -11.96 10.40 -3.01
CA ALA A 159 -11.41 10.81 -4.29
C ALA A 159 -11.53 9.70 -5.36
N ALA A 160 -11.26 8.45 -4.99
CA ALA A 160 -11.45 7.30 -5.87
C ALA A 160 -12.92 7.20 -6.32
N GLY A 161 -13.86 7.40 -5.39
CA GLY A 161 -15.30 7.40 -5.63
C GLY A 161 -15.71 8.44 -6.65
N ALA A 162 -15.28 9.68 -6.43
CA ALA A 162 -15.58 10.80 -7.32
C ALA A 162 -15.00 10.60 -8.72
N ILE A 163 -13.72 10.19 -8.83
CA ILE A 163 -13.06 9.98 -10.12
C ILE A 163 -13.70 8.80 -10.85
N TYR A 164 -13.93 7.68 -10.15
CA TYR A 164 -14.55 6.50 -10.73
C TYR A 164 -15.97 6.82 -11.24
N ALA A 165 -16.81 7.45 -10.43
CA ALA A 165 -18.19 7.79 -10.81
C ALA A 165 -18.26 8.74 -12.02
N PHE A 166 -17.32 9.70 -12.11
CA PHE A 166 -17.24 10.59 -13.28
C PHE A 166 -16.79 9.83 -14.53
N SER A 167 -15.80 8.94 -14.39
CA SER A 167 -15.30 8.12 -15.50
C SER A 167 -16.33 7.12 -16.01
N SER A 168 -17.09 6.47 -15.11
CA SER A 168 -18.13 5.50 -15.42
C SER A 168 -19.37 6.15 -16.04
N ALA A 169 -19.54 7.47 -15.89
CA ALA A 169 -20.59 8.22 -16.60
C ALA A 169 -20.25 8.47 -18.07
N THR A 170 -18.96 8.51 -18.42
CA THR A 170 -18.49 8.80 -19.79
C THR A 170 -18.08 7.53 -20.53
N THR A 171 -17.61 6.53 -19.80
CA THR A 171 -17.02 5.29 -20.31
C THR A 171 -17.65 4.10 -19.61
N SER A 172 -17.80 2.97 -20.30
CA SER A 172 -18.34 1.75 -19.72
C SER A 172 -17.28 0.70 -19.43
N GLY A 173 -17.54 -0.13 -18.43
CA GLY A 173 -16.72 -1.29 -18.10
C GLY A 173 -15.33 -0.92 -17.57
N ALA A 174 -14.34 -1.71 -17.98
CA ALA A 174 -12.99 -1.63 -17.42
C ALA A 174 -12.26 -0.31 -17.77
N ALA A 175 -12.69 0.35 -18.84
CA ALA A 175 -12.10 1.60 -19.30
C ALA A 175 -12.37 2.78 -18.34
N SER A 176 -13.33 2.67 -17.42
CA SER A 176 -13.51 3.61 -16.28
C SER A 176 -12.28 3.67 -15.36
N LEU A 177 -11.43 2.64 -15.34
CA LEU A 177 -10.22 2.64 -14.51
C LEU A 177 -9.06 3.45 -15.11
N ILE A 178 -9.09 3.70 -16.43
CA ILE A 178 -7.97 4.30 -17.17
C ILE A 178 -7.55 5.67 -16.60
N PRO A 179 -8.46 6.62 -16.31
CA PRO A 179 -8.06 7.91 -15.74
C PRO A 179 -7.33 7.76 -14.39
N ILE A 180 -7.76 6.80 -13.58
CA ILE A 180 -7.16 6.54 -12.26
C ILE A 180 -5.76 5.95 -12.42
N PHE A 181 -5.56 5.06 -13.40
CA PHE A 181 -4.23 4.54 -13.75
C PHE A 181 -3.27 5.63 -14.20
N PHE A 182 -3.72 6.59 -15.01
CA PHE A 182 -2.88 7.74 -15.38
C PHE A 182 -2.54 8.62 -14.18
N ILE A 183 -3.48 8.86 -13.27
CA ILE A 183 -3.23 9.61 -12.03
C ILE A 183 -2.18 8.89 -11.17
N ASP A 184 -2.27 7.57 -11.01
CA ASP A 184 -1.27 6.76 -10.30
C ASP A 184 0.12 6.88 -10.92
N VAL A 185 0.22 6.82 -12.25
CA VAL A 185 1.51 6.97 -12.96
C VAL A 185 2.11 8.37 -12.75
N VAL A 186 1.29 9.42 -12.85
CA VAL A 186 1.75 10.81 -12.64
C VAL A 186 2.18 11.04 -11.19
N THR A 187 1.39 10.56 -10.23
CA THR A 187 1.71 10.69 -8.81
C THR A 187 2.95 9.90 -8.42
N ALA A 188 3.13 8.69 -8.95
CA ALA A 188 4.36 7.92 -8.80
C ALA A 188 5.57 8.63 -9.42
N ALA A 189 5.43 9.21 -10.62
CA ALA A 189 6.50 9.98 -11.25
C ALA A 189 6.92 11.20 -10.42
N ILE A 190 5.95 11.91 -9.83
CA ILE A 190 6.20 13.02 -8.89
C ILE A 190 6.93 12.51 -7.64
N GLY A 191 6.46 11.41 -7.03
CA GLY A 191 7.09 10.80 -5.85
C GLY A 191 8.54 10.39 -6.12
N ILE A 192 8.79 9.70 -7.23
CA ILE A 192 10.12 9.31 -7.70
C ILE A 192 10.99 10.55 -7.93
N GLY A 193 10.47 11.58 -8.61
CA GLY A 193 11.20 12.81 -8.87
C GLY A 193 11.61 13.54 -7.60
N LEU A 194 10.69 13.67 -6.63
CA LEU A 194 10.97 14.28 -5.34
C LEU A 194 12.00 13.49 -4.53
N LEU A 195 11.90 12.15 -4.52
CA LEU A 195 12.88 11.30 -3.86
C LEU A 195 14.25 11.33 -4.56
N ALA A 196 14.27 11.45 -5.90
CA ALA A 196 15.50 11.57 -6.69
C ALA A 196 16.31 12.82 -6.31
N LEU A 197 15.64 13.92 -5.95
CA LEU A 197 16.28 15.17 -5.50
C LEU A 197 16.92 15.06 -4.10
N ILE A 198 16.57 14.04 -3.31
CA ILE A 198 17.10 13.88 -1.96
C ILE A 198 18.44 13.14 -2.03
N PRO A 199 19.56 13.75 -1.58
CA PRO A 199 20.83 13.04 -1.47
C PRO A 199 20.76 12.10 -0.26
N VAL A 200 20.63 10.81 -0.55
CA VAL A 200 20.66 9.74 0.45
C VAL A 200 22.01 9.06 0.35
N GLY A 201 22.80 9.13 1.42
CA GLY A 201 24.08 8.42 1.50
C GLY A 201 23.84 6.91 1.40
N ALA A 202 24.68 6.23 0.61
CA ALA A 202 24.67 4.77 0.56
C ALA A 202 24.86 4.22 1.98
N VAL A 203 24.10 3.18 2.33
CA VAL A 203 24.27 2.51 3.62
C VAL A 203 25.71 2.04 3.71
N ARG A 204 26.45 2.54 4.71
CA ARG A 204 27.82 2.09 5.00
C ARG A 204 27.70 0.62 5.34
N ARG A 205 28.31 -0.27 4.52
CA ARG A 205 28.35 -1.72 4.77
C ARG A 205 28.80 -1.94 6.22
N ALA A 206 27.87 -2.30 7.10
CA ALA A 206 28.21 -2.80 8.41
C ALA A 206 28.66 -4.25 8.21
N SER A 207 29.97 -4.41 7.97
CA SER A 207 30.79 -5.63 8.12
C SER A 207 30.30 -6.95 7.50
N ASP A 208 31.18 -7.58 6.74
CA ASP A 208 31.13 -8.96 6.28
C ASP A 208 30.97 -9.97 7.43
N VAL A 209 29.74 -10.23 7.87
CA VAL A 209 29.40 -11.49 8.54
C VAL A 209 28.30 -12.16 7.71
N PRO A 210 28.58 -13.29 7.05
CA PRO A 210 27.56 -14.05 6.37
C PRO A 210 26.76 -14.83 7.43
N THR A 211 25.83 -14.17 8.13
CA THR A 211 24.75 -14.93 8.76
C THR A 211 23.83 -15.40 7.64
N GLY A 212 23.62 -16.71 7.57
CA GLY A 212 22.72 -17.29 6.58
C GLY A 212 21.30 -16.81 6.88
N TYR A 213 20.73 -15.96 6.02
CA TYR A 213 19.38 -15.40 6.18
C TYR A 213 18.28 -16.44 6.36
N PHE A 214 18.46 -17.60 5.73
CA PHE A 214 17.57 -18.72 5.94
C PHE A 214 17.69 -19.24 7.38
N ALA A 215 18.89 -19.23 7.96
CA ALA A 215 19.10 -19.56 9.37
C ALA A 215 18.45 -18.51 10.29
N ASP A 216 18.58 -17.21 10.01
CA ASP A 216 17.93 -16.16 10.82
C ASP A 216 16.38 -16.23 10.72
N LEU A 217 15.83 -16.50 9.53
CA LEU A 217 14.39 -16.73 9.33
C LEU A 217 13.93 -18.00 10.06
N VAL A 218 14.68 -19.09 9.92
CA VAL A 218 14.43 -20.37 10.61
C VAL A 218 14.52 -20.18 12.12
N ASP A 219 15.46 -19.38 12.61
CA ASP A 219 15.61 -19.07 14.02
C ASP A 219 14.46 -18.20 14.53
N GLY A 220 13.96 -17.26 13.73
CA GLY A 220 12.74 -16.50 14.02
C GLY A 220 11.50 -17.40 14.10
N VAL A 221 11.30 -18.29 13.13
CA VAL A 221 10.21 -19.28 13.14
C VAL A 221 10.37 -20.24 14.32
N ARG A 222 11.59 -20.73 14.58
CA ARG A 222 11.91 -21.60 15.71
C ARG A 222 11.60 -20.89 17.02
N TYR A 223 11.97 -19.62 17.16
CA TYR A 223 11.67 -18.81 18.34
C TYR A 223 10.16 -18.67 18.57
N VAL A 224 9.39 -18.37 17.51
CA VAL A 224 7.92 -18.32 17.57
C VAL A 224 7.35 -19.66 18.05
N VAL A 225 7.87 -20.79 17.57
CA VAL A 225 7.37 -22.12 17.94
C VAL A 225 7.70 -22.48 19.40
N HIS A 226 8.89 -22.10 19.88
CA HIS A 226 9.38 -22.47 21.21
C HIS A 226 8.96 -21.50 22.31
N HIS A 227 8.69 -20.23 21.99
CA HIS A 227 8.33 -19.22 22.97
C HIS A 227 6.80 -19.16 23.16
N ALA A 228 6.28 -19.82 24.20
CA ALA A 228 4.85 -20.02 24.41
C ALA A 228 4.01 -18.71 24.37
N PHE A 229 4.52 -17.62 24.94
CA PHE A 229 3.85 -16.31 24.92
C PHE A 229 3.73 -15.73 23.50
N VAL A 230 4.81 -15.77 22.71
CA VAL A 230 4.83 -15.24 21.34
C VAL A 230 3.94 -16.07 20.43
N ARG A 231 4.00 -17.40 20.58
CA ARG A 231 3.12 -18.33 19.86
C ARG A 231 1.65 -18.03 20.12
N TRP A 232 1.27 -17.90 21.40
CA TRP A 232 -0.09 -17.60 21.80
C TRP A 232 -0.55 -16.24 21.25
N LEU A 233 0.28 -15.21 21.35
CA LEU A 233 -0.01 -13.88 20.81
C LEU A 233 -0.24 -13.92 19.30
N LEU A 234 0.62 -14.61 18.54
CA LEU A 234 0.48 -14.74 17.09
C LEU A 234 -0.76 -15.55 16.69
N ILE A 235 -1.13 -16.59 17.44
CA ILE A 235 -2.37 -17.34 17.22
C ILE A 235 -3.59 -16.44 17.45
N VAL A 236 -3.61 -15.67 18.54
CA VAL A 236 -4.69 -14.72 18.83
C VAL A 236 -4.81 -13.68 17.71
N PHE A 237 -3.68 -13.12 17.26
CA PHE A 237 -3.66 -12.22 16.11
C PHE A 237 -4.20 -12.91 14.85
N ALA A 238 -3.75 -14.12 14.52
CA ALA A 238 -4.24 -14.85 13.36
C ALA A 238 -5.76 -15.07 13.42
N ILE A 239 -6.31 -15.45 14.57
CA ILE A 239 -7.75 -15.63 14.76
C ILE A 239 -8.48 -14.30 14.55
N ILE A 240 -8.01 -13.21 15.17
CA ILE A 240 -8.62 -11.88 15.03
C ILE A 240 -8.62 -11.45 13.56
N PHE A 241 -7.49 -11.57 12.87
CA PHE A 241 -7.37 -11.18 11.45
C PHE A 241 -8.26 -12.05 10.56
N ILE A 242 -8.34 -13.36 10.77
CA ILE A 242 -9.25 -14.22 10.01
C ILE A 242 -10.70 -13.80 10.23
N LEU A 243 -11.10 -13.52 11.47
CA LEU A 243 -12.47 -13.16 11.82
C LEU A 243 -12.86 -11.73 11.40
N THR A 244 -11.91 -10.82 11.18
CA THR A 244 -12.21 -9.42 10.82
C THR A 244 -11.92 -9.08 9.36
N VAL A 245 -10.82 -9.58 8.79
CA VAL A 245 -10.41 -9.26 7.41
C VAL A 245 -11.29 -9.97 6.38
N ALA A 246 -11.67 -11.23 6.61
CA ALA A 246 -12.51 -11.95 5.65
C ALA A 246 -13.92 -11.34 5.54
N PRO A 247 -14.64 -11.04 6.64
CA PRO A 247 -15.93 -10.35 6.54
C PRO A 247 -15.80 -8.95 5.94
N SER A 248 -14.79 -8.15 6.33
CA SER A 248 -14.63 -6.80 5.80
C SER A 248 -14.43 -6.76 4.28
N ASN A 249 -13.73 -7.74 3.70
CA ASN A 249 -13.60 -7.84 2.23
C ASN A 249 -14.88 -8.32 1.53
N LEU A 250 -15.75 -9.05 2.23
CA LEU A 250 -17.03 -9.52 1.67
C LEU A 250 -18.18 -8.51 1.85
N THR A 251 -18.08 -7.57 2.80
CA THR A 251 -19.09 -6.52 3.02
C THR A 251 -19.39 -5.71 1.75
N PRO A 252 -18.41 -5.25 0.95
CA PRO A 252 -18.66 -4.63 -0.36
C PRO A 252 -19.53 -5.49 -1.29
N LEU A 253 -19.26 -6.80 -1.36
CA LEU A 253 -20.01 -7.72 -2.21
C LEU A 253 -21.44 -7.89 -1.73
N MET A 254 -21.61 -8.03 -0.41
CA MET A 254 -22.94 -8.14 0.20
C MET A 254 -23.76 -6.88 -0.07
N LEU A 255 -23.14 -5.70 0.01
CA LEU A 255 -23.79 -4.42 -0.23
C LEU A 255 -24.30 -4.33 -1.69
N VAL A 256 -23.42 -4.61 -2.66
CA VAL A 256 -23.74 -4.56 -4.10
C VAL A 256 -24.76 -5.65 -4.51
N ARG A 257 -24.76 -6.82 -3.85
CA ARG A 257 -25.74 -7.89 -4.15
C ARG A 257 -27.09 -7.71 -3.47
N SER A 258 -27.14 -7.03 -2.32
CA SER A 258 -28.38 -6.89 -1.53
C SER A 258 -29.14 -5.63 -1.89
N PHE A 259 -28.44 -4.59 -2.33
CA PHE A 259 -29.02 -3.34 -2.80
C PHE A 259 -28.80 -3.25 -4.30
N ASP A 260 -29.81 -3.62 -5.08
CA ASP A 260 -29.78 -3.52 -6.54
C ASP A 260 -29.91 -2.05 -6.93
N ALA A 261 -28.78 -1.34 -6.90
CA ALA A 261 -28.66 0.05 -7.27
C ALA A 261 -27.80 0.19 -8.54
N GLY A 262 -28.04 1.24 -9.33
CA GLY A 262 -27.22 1.52 -10.51
C GLY A 262 -25.73 1.70 -10.16
N GLU A 263 -24.85 1.52 -11.14
CA GLU A 263 -23.38 1.54 -10.95
C GLU A 263 -22.89 2.77 -10.16
N GLN A 264 -23.39 3.96 -10.48
CA GLN A 264 -23.03 5.21 -9.80
C GLN A 264 -23.38 5.17 -8.31
N GLN A 265 -24.53 4.59 -7.96
CA GLN A 265 -25.00 4.54 -6.59
C GLN A 265 -24.30 3.44 -5.79
N ASN A 266 -23.92 2.33 -6.43
CA ASN A 266 -23.04 1.34 -5.82
C ASN A 266 -21.69 1.93 -5.45
N VAL A 267 -21.09 2.77 -6.30
CA VAL A 267 -19.82 3.45 -5.98
C VAL A 267 -19.97 4.34 -4.75
N VAL A 268 -21.09 5.08 -4.64
CA VAL A 268 -21.37 5.90 -3.45
C VAL A 268 -21.52 5.03 -2.20
N TYR A 269 -22.26 3.92 -2.27
CA TYR A 269 -22.41 3.00 -1.15
C TYR A 269 -21.07 2.42 -0.69
N LEU A 270 -20.22 2.03 -1.62
CA LEU A 270 -18.88 1.52 -1.33
C LEU A 270 -17.99 2.62 -0.73
N ALA A 271 -18.02 3.84 -1.25
CA ALA A 271 -17.27 4.96 -0.69
C ALA A 271 -17.72 5.30 0.75
N VAL A 272 -19.03 5.31 1.02
CA VAL A 272 -19.58 5.54 2.37
C VAL A 272 -19.14 4.42 3.33
N LEU A 273 -19.15 3.16 2.88
CA LEU A 273 -18.68 2.03 3.69
C LEU A 273 -17.21 2.19 4.10
N GLU A 274 -16.33 2.55 3.17
CA GLU A 274 -14.89 2.75 3.42
C GLU A 274 -14.61 3.95 4.35
N ILE A 275 -15.36 5.04 4.18
CA ILE A 275 -15.28 6.21 5.05
C ILE A 275 -15.76 5.85 6.47
N ALA A 276 -16.87 5.11 6.59
CA ALA A 276 -17.37 4.66 7.88
C ALA A 276 -16.36 3.73 8.60
N PHE A 277 -15.72 2.83 7.86
CA PHE A 277 -14.64 1.98 8.37
C PHE A 277 -13.47 2.83 8.88
N SER A 278 -13.05 3.83 8.11
CA SER A 278 -11.95 4.75 8.47
C SER A 278 -12.27 5.57 9.72
N ILE A 279 -13.50 6.10 9.83
CA ILE A 279 -13.96 6.80 11.04
C ILE A 279 -13.94 5.85 12.25
N GLY A 280 -14.40 4.61 12.08
CA GLY A 280 -14.35 3.58 13.12
C GLY A 280 -12.92 3.31 13.61
N MET A 281 -11.95 3.19 12.69
CA MET A 281 -10.53 3.03 13.04
C MET A 281 -9.99 4.23 13.82
N VAL A 282 -10.32 5.45 13.40
CA VAL A 282 -9.89 6.68 14.08
C VAL A 282 -10.46 6.76 15.50
N LEU A 283 -11.77 6.53 15.66
CA LEU A 283 -12.43 6.53 16.96
C LEU A 283 -11.87 5.44 17.89
N GLY A 284 -11.64 4.23 17.37
CA GLY A 284 -11.01 3.15 18.13
C GLY A 284 -9.60 3.51 18.61
N GLY A 285 -8.81 4.15 17.74
CA GLY A 285 -7.48 4.67 18.11
C GLY A 285 -7.54 5.74 19.20
N ILE A 286 -8.52 6.65 19.14
CA ILE A 286 -8.73 7.69 20.17
C ILE A 286 -9.09 7.04 21.52
N VAL A 287 -10.00 6.06 21.53
CA VAL A 287 -10.42 5.38 22.77
C VAL A 287 -9.27 4.62 23.44
N VAL A 288 -8.35 4.05 22.66
CA VAL A 288 -7.15 3.38 23.21
C VAL A 288 -6.13 4.38 23.75
N ALA A 289 -6.08 5.59 23.17
CA ALA A 289 -5.16 6.64 23.57
C ALA A 289 -5.62 7.45 24.79
N SER A 290 -6.93 7.44 25.11
CA SER A 290 -7.53 8.07 26.29
C SER A 290 -7.46 7.19 27.52
#